data_AF-G1V044-F1
#
_entry.id   AF-G1V044-F1
#
_cell.length_a   1.000
_cell.length_b   1.000
_cell.length_c   1.000
_cell.angle_alpha   90.00
_cell.angle_beta   90.00
_cell.angle_gamma   90.00
#
_symmetry.space_group_name_H-M   'P 1'
#
loop_
_entity.id
_entity.type
_entity.pdbx_description
1 polymer ?
#
loop_
_entity_poly.entity_id
_entity_poly.type
_entity_poly.pdbx_seq_one_letter_code
_entity_poly.pdbx_strand_id
1 'polypeptide(L)' 'MPVIARFYGIIIKMYFLAGEHNPPHFHATIYGEYVGVIGLNKLDMIEGDLPRKALSLV' A
#
# COMPACT_ATOMS: atom_id res chain seq x y z
N MET A 1 -9.14 6.92 3.51
CA MET A 1 -8.82 5.60 2.92
C MET A 1 -9.32 4.52 3.87
N PRO A 2 -10.37 3.76 3.54
CA PRO A 2 -10.74 2.58 4.31
C PRO A 2 -9.57 1.59 4.40
N VAL A 3 -9.45 0.94 5.56
CA VAL A 3 -8.54 -0.20 5.76
C VAL A 3 -9.22 -1.42 5.16
N ILE A 4 -8.61 -2.02 4.15
CA ILE A 4 -9.14 -3.19 3.45
C ILE A 4 -8.58 -4.51 3.97
N ALA A 5 -7.37 -4.49 4.56
CA ALA A 5 -6.76 -5.67 5.15
C ALA A 5 -5.79 -5.30 6.29
N ARG A 6 -5.63 -6.22 7.23
CA ARG A 6 -4.60 -6.17 8.28
C ARG A 6 -4.01 -7.56 8.47
N PHE A 7 -2.70 -7.69 8.35
CA PHE A 7 -1.98 -8.96 8.53
C PHE A 7 -0.53 -8.72 8.92
N TYR A 8 0.07 -9.57 9.76
CA TYR A 8 1.50 -9.49 10.13
C TYR A 8 2.01 -8.08 10.51
N GLY A 9 1.17 -7.22 11.11
CA GLY A 9 1.51 -5.83 11.44
C GLY A 9 1.44 -4.83 10.27
N ILE A 10 1.07 -5.30 9.07
CA ILE A 10 0.85 -4.53 7.85
C ILE A 10 -0.63 -4.14 7.77
N ILE A 11 -0.89 -2.87 7.50
CA ILE A 11 -2.21 -2.29 7.30
C ILE A 11 -2.30 -1.85 5.85
N ILE A 12 -3.23 -2.45 5.10
CA ILE A 12 -3.51 -2.05 3.72
C ILE A 12 -4.68 -1.07 3.71
N LYS A 13 -4.46 0.11 3.15
CA LYS A 13 -5.45 1.16 2.97
C LYS A 13 -5.59 1.45 1.48
N MET A 14 -6.82 1.65 1.03
CA MET A 14 -7.07 2.00 -0.37
C MET A 14 -8.03 3.18 -0.45
N TYR A 15 -7.83 4.06 -1.41
CA TYR A 15 -8.78 5.12 -1.74
C TYR A 15 -9.51 4.76 -3.03
N PHE A 16 -10.85 4.73 -3.00
CA PHE A 16 -11.68 4.25 -4.10
C PHE A 16 -12.17 5.35 -5.06
N LEU A 17 -11.82 6.61 -4.83
CA LEU A 17 -12.29 7.71 -5.68
C LEU A 17 -11.41 7.81 -6.95
N ALA A 18 -11.85 7.12 -8.01
CA ALA A 18 -11.13 6.94 -9.28
C ALA A 18 -10.81 8.25 -10.05
N GLY A 19 -11.40 9.39 -9.66
CA GLY A 19 -11.15 10.69 -10.28
C GLY A 19 -9.98 11.49 -9.71
N GLU A 20 -9.61 11.25 -8.44
CA GLU A 20 -8.61 12.06 -7.72
C GLU A 20 -7.33 11.28 -7.41
N HIS A 21 -7.30 9.97 -7.71
CA HIS A 21 -6.21 9.08 -7.34
C HIS A 21 -5.77 8.22 -8.52
N ASN A 22 -5.08 8.89 -9.45
CA ASN A 22 -4.49 8.26 -10.62
C ASN A 22 -2.96 8.41 -10.50
N PRO A 23 -2.17 7.34 -10.59
CA PRO A 23 -2.55 5.95 -10.89
C PRO A 23 -3.30 5.25 -9.74
N PRO A 24 -4.17 4.25 -10.02
CA PRO A 24 -4.80 3.43 -8.99
C PRO A 24 -3.74 2.71 -8.16
N HIS A 25 -3.73 2.96 -6.86
CA HIS A 25 -2.75 2.38 -5.95
C HIS A 25 -3.34 2.14 -4.56
N PHE A 26 -2.66 1.32 -3.77
CA PHE A 26 -2.97 1.10 -2.37
C PHE A 26 -1.75 1.40 -1.50
N HIS A 27 -2.00 1.71 -0.23
CA HIS A 27 -0.97 2.03 0.75
C HIS A 27 -0.81 0.84 1.69
N ALA A 28 0.39 0.30 1.77
CA ALA A 28 0.81 -0.64 2.77
C ALA A 28 1.57 0.12 3.86
N THR A 29 1.15 -0.02 5.12
CA THR A 29 1.81 0.62 6.26
C THR A 29 2.20 -0.41 7.30
N ILE A 30 3.45 -0.43 7.76
CA ILE A 30 3.93 -1.35 8.79
C ILE A 30 4.13 -0.57 10.08
N TYR A 31 3.40 -0.95 11.14
CA TYR A 31 3.49 -0.36 12.48
C TYR A 31 3.44 1.19 12.55
N GLY A 32 3.02 1.87 11.47
CA GLY A 32 2.99 3.33 11.36
C GLY A 32 4.32 4.00 10.98
N GLU A 33 5.41 3.22 10.86
CA GLU A 33 6.74 3.74 10.55
C GLU A 33 7.07 3.65 9.06
N TYR A 34 6.79 2.50 8.45
CA TYR A 34 7.11 2.24 7.04
C TYR A 34 5.85 2.35 6.20
N VAL A 35 5.93 3.11 5.11
CA VAL A 35 4.81 3.32 4.18
C VAL A 35 5.28 2.95 2.78
N GLY A 36 4.46 2.19 2.06
CA GLY A 36 4.69 1.78 0.67
C GLY A 36 3.43 2.02 -0.13
N VAL A 37 3.60 2.71 -1.24
CA VAL A 37 2.57 3.01 -2.23
C VAL A 37 2.74 2.02 -3.38
N ILE A 38 1.75 1.17 -3.60
CA ILE A 38 1.86 0.06 -4.56
C ILE A 38 0.79 0.22 -5.63
N GLY A 39 1.21 0.25 -6.89
CA GLY A 39 0.31 0.39 -8.02
C GLY A 39 -0.49 -0.87 -8.25
N LEU A 40 -1.80 -0.76 -8.48
CA LEU A 40 -2.68 -1.91 -8.71
C LEU A 40 -2.41 -2.61 -10.05
N ASN A 41 -1.90 -1.88 -11.05
CA ASN A 41 -1.70 -2.43 -12.39
C ASN A 41 -0.46 -3.30 -12.50
N LYS A 42 0.67 -2.86 -11.92
CA LYS A 42 1.96 -3.55 -12.04
C LYS A 42 2.40 -4.25 -10.75
N LEU A 43 1.74 -3.95 -9.62
CA LEU A 43 2.17 -4.36 -8.28
C LEU A 43 3.59 -3.88 -7.91
N ASP A 44 4.09 -2.89 -8.65
CA ASP A 44 5.35 -2.23 -8.33
C ASP A 44 5.14 -1.21 -7.21
N MET A 45 6.13 -1.11 -6.33
CA MET A 45 6.20 -0.02 -5.36
C MET A 45 6.54 1.27 -6.10
N ILE A 46 5.59 2.20 -6.12
CA ILE A 46 5.73 3.52 -6.74
C ILE A 46 6.60 4.40 -5.85
N GLU A 47 6.27 4.45 -4.57
CA GLU A 47 6.97 5.26 -3.57
C GLU A 47 6.93 4.56 -2.21
N GLY A 48 7.93 4.82 -1.37
CA GLY A 48 7.96 4.31 0.00
C GLY A 48 9.27 3.65 0.37
N ASP A 49 9.38 3.29 1.65
CA ASP A 49 10.56 2.68 2.24
C ASP A 49 10.30 1.25 2.74
N LEU A 50 9.26 0.61 2.19
CA LEU A 50 8.79 -0.67 2.70
C LEU A 50 9.94 -1.70 2.69
N PRO A 51 10.26 -2.33 3.83
CA PRO A 51 11.30 -3.36 3.88
C PRO A 51 11.00 -4.49 2.90
N ARG A 52 12.02 -5.01 2.22
CA ARG A 52 11.86 -6.09 1.21
C ARG A 52 11.03 -7.28 1.68
N LYS A 53 11.15 -7.66 2.96
CA LYS A 53 10.38 -8.76 3.56
C LYS A 53 8.88 -8.46 3.62
N ALA A 54 8.52 -7.21 3.88
CA ALA A 54 7.12 -6.81 3.89
C ALA A 54 6.61 -6.62 2.48
N LEU A 55 7.42 -6.09 1.57
CA LEU A 55 7.06 -5.99 0.16
C LEU A 55 6.78 -7.38 -0.45
N SER A 56 7.49 -8.43 -0.01
CA SER A 56 7.19 -9.81 -0.46
C SER A 56 5.91 -10.42 0.11
N LEU A 57 5.29 -9.81 1.12
CA LEU A 57 4.05 -10.28 1.75
C LEU A 57 2.80 -9.54 1.24
N VAL A 58 3.00 -8.53 0.39
CA VAL A 58 1.96 -7.59 -0.06
C VAL A 58 1.64 -7.82 -1.53
#